data_AF-A0AAU2M8F0-F1
#
_entry.id   AF-A0AAU2M8F0-F1
#
_cell.length_a   1.000
_cell.length_b   1.000
_cell.length_c   1.000
_cell.angle_alpha   90.00
_cell.angle_beta   90.00
_cell.angle_gamma   90.00
#
_symmetry.space_group_name_H-M   'P 1'
#
loop_
_entity.id
_entity.type
_entity.pdbx_description
1 polymer ?
#
loop_
_entity_poly.entity_id
_entity_poly.type
_entity_poly.pdbx_seq_one_letter_code
_entity_poly.pdbx_strand_id
1 'polypeptide(L)' 'MEKVLLMFATAVIETSTVVEQAFGPGLLVDLTGVAQRDVTYDVDHGWGPTKPNWTTPVDSLSLLTPLLIQQDRSLPASA' A
#
# COMPACT_ATOMS: atom_id res chain seq x y z
N MET A 1 -11.90 -5.93 4.46
CA MET A 1 -11.07 -4.79 4.00
C MET A 1 -10.09 -5.36 2.99
N GLU A 2 -9.99 -4.78 1.81
CA GLU A 2 -9.22 -5.32 0.70
C GLU A 2 -8.24 -4.23 0.26
N LYS A 3 -7.01 -4.32 0.75
CA LYS A 3 -5.94 -3.39 0.40
C LYS A 3 -4.79 -4.15 -0.23
N VAL A 4 -4.23 -3.59 -1.29
CA VAL A 4 -3.09 -4.16 -2.00
C VAL A 4 -2.02 -3.10 -2.10
N LEU A 5 -0.80 -3.42 -1.66
CA LEU A 5 0.37 -2.58 -1.88
C LEU A 5 1.15 -3.11 -3.09
N LEU A 6 1.31 -2.26 -4.10
CA LEU A 6 2.14 -2.52 -5.26
C LEU A 6 3.40 -1.68 -5.13
N MET A 7 4.57 -2.32 -5.15
CA MET A 7 5.86 -1.61 -5.06
C MET A 7 6.89 -2.24 -5.98
N PHE A 8 7.88 -1.46 -6.40
CA PHE A 8 9.02 -1.99 -7.13
C PHE A 8 10.01 -2.64 -6.16
N ALA A 9 10.31 -3.91 -6.40
CA ALA A 9 11.37 -4.61 -5.70
C ALA A 9 12.73 -4.25 -6.32
N THR A 10 13.63 -3.72 -5.50
CA THR A 10 15.01 -3.39 -5.90
C THR A 10 16.00 -4.51 -5.56
N ALA A 11 15.55 -5.53 -4.84
CA ALA A 11 16.32 -6.70 -4.44
C ALA A 11 15.49 -7.98 -4.59
N VAL A 12 16.16 -9.13 -4.66
CA VAL A 12 15.51 -10.44 -4.62
C VAL A 12 14.85 -10.61 -3.26
N ILE A 13 13.56 -10.98 -3.27
CA ILE A 13 12.81 -11.28 -2.05
C ILE A 13 12.88 -12.79 -1.83
N GLU A 14 13.52 -13.20 -0.74
CA GLU A 14 13.45 -14.57 -0.28
C GLU A 14 12.05 -14.87 0.27
N THR A 15 11.50 -16.01 -0.11
CA THR A 15 10.22 -16.46 0.44
C THR A 15 10.35 -16.65 1.95
N SER A 16 9.27 -16.35 2.69
CA SER A 16 9.24 -16.41 4.17
C SER A 16 10.02 -15.30 4.88
N THR A 17 10.53 -14.30 4.18
CA THR A 17 11.05 -13.07 4.79
C THR A 17 9.93 -12.08 5.08
N VAL A 18 9.89 -11.54 6.30
CA VAL A 18 8.99 -10.43 6.65
C VAL A 18 9.55 -9.14 6.08
N VAL A 19 8.75 -8.44 5.27
CA VAL A 19 9.10 -7.15 4.72
C VAL A 19 8.50 -6.05 5.59
N GLU A 20 9.34 -5.40 6.38
CA GLU A 20 8.90 -4.34 7.32
C GLU A 20 8.95 -2.94 6.71
N GLN A 21 9.77 -2.75 5.67
CA GLN A 21 10.00 -1.47 5.01
C GLN A 21 9.84 -1.58 3.50
N ALA A 22 9.37 -0.50 2.86
CA ALA A 22 9.26 -0.42 1.42
C ALA A 22 10.64 -0.44 0.76
N PHE A 23 10.87 -1.36 -0.19
CA PHE A 23 12.12 -1.45 -0.95
C PHE A 23 12.33 -0.28 -1.92
N GLY A 24 11.23 0.31 -2.37
CA GLY A 24 11.19 1.33 -3.39
C GLY A 24 9.84 2.06 -3.36
N PRO A 25 9.62 3.02 -4.27
CA PRO A 25 8.35 3.70 -4.37
C PRO A 25 7.22 2.72 -4.74
N GLY A 26 6.03 2.98 -4.20
CA GLY A 26 4.86 2.15 -4.42
C GLY A 26 3.55 2.89 -4.22
N LEU A 27 2.45 2.14 -4.38
CA LEU A 27 1.10 2.64 -4.24
C LEU A 27 0.27 1.64 -3.45
N LEU A 28 -0.27 2.08 -2.30
CA LEU A 28 -1.28 1.36 -1.56
C LEU A 28 -2.65 1.65 -2.17
N VAL A 29 -3.35 0.61 -2.58
CA VAL A 29 -4.66 0.69 -3.25
C VAL A 29 -5.72 0.08 -2.34
N ASP A 30 -6.79 0.82 -2.08
CA ASP A 30 -7.97 0.36 -1.35
C ASP A 30 -9.07 -0.08 -2.34
N LEU A 31 -9.35 -1.37 -2.35
CA LEU A 31 -10.39 -2.02 -3.16
C LEU A 31 -11.62 -2.41 -2.33
N THR A 32 -11.68 -2.02 -1.05
CA THR A 32 -12.75 -2.44 -0.14
C THR A 32 -14.13 -2.12 -0.72
N GLY A 33 -14.91 -3.17 -1.00
CA GLY A 33 -16.29 -3.05 -1.47
C GLY A 33 -16.45 -2.60 -2.92
N VAL A 34 -15.38 -2.61 -3.72
CA VAL A 34 -15.43 -2.27 -5.14
C VAL A 34 -14.60 -3.24 -5.99
N ALA A 35 -15.08 -3.55 -7.19
CA ALA A 35 -14.37 -4.41 -8.13
C ALA A 35 -13.41 -3.65 -9.07
N GLN A 36 -13.59 -2.33 -9.20
CA GLN A 36 -12.84 -1.49 -10.14
C GLN A 36 -12.60 -0.08 -9.59
N ARG A 37 -11.54 0.56 -10.07
CA ARG A 37 -11.15 1.94 -9.74
C ARG A 37 -10.80 2.69 -11.01
N ASP A 38 -11.28 3.93 -11.12
CA ASP A 38 -10.99 4.79 -12.25
C ASP A 38 -9.67 5.53 -12.04
N VAL A 39 -8.82 5.51 -13.06
CA VAL A 39 -7.54 6.21 -13.10
C VAL A 39 -7.58 7.33 -14.14
N THR A 40 -6.76 8.34 -13.94
CA THR A 40 -6.50 9.41 -14.91
C THR A 40 -5.03 9.39 -15.30
N TYR A 41 -4.74 9.87 -16.51
CA TYR A 41 -3.40 10.12 -16.98
C TYR A 41 -3.28 11.58 -17.41
N ASP A 42 -2.28 12.25 -16.87
CA ASP A 42 -1.87 13.60 -17.23
C ASP A 42 -0.48 13.54 -17.89
N VAL A 43 -0.24 14.34 -18.93
CA VAL A 43 1.05 14.30 -19.66
C VAL A 43 2.20 14.85 -18.83
N ASP A 44 1.93 15.84 -17.98
CA ASP A 44 2.94 16.50 -17.16
C ASP A 44 3.14 15.78 -15.81
N HIS A 45 2.10 15.11 -15.30
CA HIS A 45 2.08 14.51 -13.96
C HIS A 45 1.93 12.97 -13.93
N GLY A 46 1.67 12.34 -15.07
CA GLY A 46 1.56 10.89 -15.22
C GLY A 46 0.24 10.30 -14.72
N TRP A 47 0.29 9.06 -14.24
CA TRP A 47 -0.89 8.32 -13.75
C TRP A 47 -1.30 8.79 -12.35
N GLY A 48 -2.60 8.93 -12.13
CA GLY A 48 -3.16 9.26 -10.84
C GLY A 48 -4.59 8.72 -10.66
N PRO A 49 -5.13 8.77 -9.45
CA PRO A 49 -6.51 8.40 -9.23
C PRO A 49 -7.45 9.50 -9.71
N THR A 50 -8.64 9.15 -10.22
CA THR A 50 -9.66 10.18 -10.53
C THR A 50 -10.17 10.89 -9.26
N LYS A 51 -10.03 10.24 -8.08
CA LYS A 51 -10.33 10.80 -6.76
C LYS A 51 -9.27 10.34 -5.75
N PRO A 52 -8.75 11.22 -4.87
CA PRO A 52 -7.61 10.91 -4.02
C PRO A 52 -7.90 9.97 -2.83
N ASN A 53 -9.10 9.38 -2.75
CA ASN A 53 -9.58 8.70 -1.54
C ASN A 53 -9.29 7.19 -1.48
N TRP A 54 -8.73 6.60 -2.54
CA TRP A 54 -8.52 5.14 -2.62
C TRP A 54 -7.09 4.73 -2.93
N THR A 55 -6.17 5.68 -3.09
CA THR A 55 -4.74 5.43 -3.25
C THR A 55 -3.93 6.20 -2.23
N THR A 56 -2.88 5.60 -1.70
CA THR A 56 -1.89 6.28 -0.86
C THR A 56 -0.50 5.98 -1.43
N PRO A 57 0.26 7.00 -1.87
CA PRO A 57 1.64 6.79 -2.29
C PRO A 57 2.48 6.31 -1.10
N VAL A 58 3.43 5.43 -1.38
CA VAL A 58 4.34 4.86 -0.39
C VAL A 58 5.76 5.19 -0.83
N ASP A 59 6.46 5.97 -0.01
CA ASP A 59 7.85 6.34 -0.26
C ASP A 59 8.78 5.15 0.00
N SER A 60 9.97 5.20 -0.62
CA SER A 60 11.03 4.23 -0.35
C SER A 60 11.43 4.28 1.12
N LEU A 61 11.79 3.13 1.70
CA LEU A 61 12.20 2.98 3.11
C LEU A 61 11.11 3.32 4.14
N SER A 62 9.89 3.63 3.71
CA SER A 62 8.77 3.84 4.64
C SER A 62 8.38 2.54 5.33
N LEU A 63 7.97 2.63 6.60
CA LEU A 63 7.50 1.48 7.38
C LEU A 63 6.17 0.98 6.82
N LEU A 64 6.10 -0.32 6.52
CA LEU A 64 4.90 -0.99 6.02
C LEU A 64 3.98 -1.46 7.15
N THR A 65 4.53 -1.69 8.34
CA THR A 65 3.82 -2.11 9.56
C THR A 65 2.52 -1.31 9.79
N PRO A 66 2.51 0.04 9.81
CA PRO A 66 1.29 0.80 10.03
C PRO A 66 0.28 0.73 8.85
N LEU A 67 0.72 0.30 7.67
CA LEU A 67 -0.09 0.28 6.45
C LEU A 67 -0.78 -1.06 6.22
N LEU A 68 -0.12 -2.17 6.60
CA LEU A 68 -0.55 -3.54 6.28
C LEU A 68 -1.00 -4.36 7.50
N ILE A 69 -0.64 -3.96 8.71
CA ILE A 69 -1.07 -4.66 9.93
C ILE A 69 -2.33 -4.00 10.47
N GLN A 70 -3.44 -4.72 10.38
CA GLN A 70 -4.69 -4.34 11.03
C GLN A 70 -4.56 -4.62 12.53
N GLN A 71 -4.43 -3.55 13.32
CA GLN A 71 -4.54 -3.63 14.77
C GLN A 71 -6.01 -3.91 15.11
N ASP A 72 -6.32 -5.14 15.51
CA ASP A 72 -7.64 -5.45 16.04
C ASP A 72 -7.79 -4.81 17.42
N ARG A 73 -8.52 -3.69 17.48
CA ARG A 73 -8.81 -2.96 18.73
C ARG A 73 -9.62 -3.78 19.74
N SER A 74 -10.16 -4.92 19.36
CA SER A 74 -10.89 -5.80 20.27
C SER A 74 -9.98 -6.70 21.11
N LEU A 75 -8.68 -6.80 20.76
CA LEU A 75 -7.71 -7.54 21.56
C LEU A 75 -7.28 -6.69 22.77
N PRO A 76 -7.38 -7.20 24.01
CA PRO A 76 -6.92 -6.48 25.19
C PRO A 76 -5.42 -6.22 25.07
N ALA A 77 -5.00 -4.98 25.36
CA ALA A 77 -3.59 -4.63 25.44
C ALA A 77 -2.91 -5.61 26.41
N SER A 78 -1.93 -6.36 25.92
CA SER A 78 -1.15 -7.26 26.75
C SER A 78 -0.33 -6.39 27.72
N ALA A 79 -0.58 -6.57 29.01
CA ALA A 79 0.06 -5.89 30.12
C ALA A 79 1.55 -6.23 30.26
#